data_AF-A0A6M4PG61-F1
#
_entry.id   AF-A0A6M4PG61-F1
#
_cell.length_a   1.000
_cell.length_b   1.000
_cell.length_c   1.000
_cell.angle_alpha   90.00
_cell.angle_beta   90.00
_cell.angle_gamma   90.00
#
_symmetry.space_group_name_H-M   'P 1'
#
loop_
_entity.id
_entity.type
_entity.pdbx_description
1 polymer ?
#
loop_
_entity_poly.entity_id
_entity_poly.type
_entity_poly.pdbx_seq_one_letter_code
_entity_poly.pdbx_strand_id
1 'polypeptide(L)'
;MTDIEISADARGALDERVDLEIAEAGLGRADNRFFSFARGFETEDFHGPLAVAHQWRAMTKAFMFTTLAGLGVTARALTAQQSPSRDVLAAFQTIFRVIGDDLDNLAPVFGAVAPKGPAGAHYVWWEDSIITPLSEHVDDAGRKSAAQLPEGVVRLIENMERFADSPLGAAVQLRVVETIALDIAVAFRRVYGKLEVNGERLFPETEDLAWIDSHIKAETMHAAQVSDDETGMTFLVTTKAEARTFAEMTAEYSASWAGALNAFADSLGLPSTVAATRAA
;
A
#
# COMPACT_ATOMS: atom_id res chain seq x y z
N MET A 1 4.72 35.32 11.45
CA MET A 1 5.78 35.09 10.45
C MET A 1 5.06 34.69 9.17
N THR A 2 5.34 35.35 8.05
CA THR A 2 4.74 34.97 6.76
C THR A 2 5.41 33.69 6.31
N ASP A 3 4.72 32.56 6.44
CA ASP A 3 5.20 31.30 5.86
C ASP A 3 5.32 31.49 4.35
N ILE A 4 6.55 31.32 3.86
CA ILE A 4 6.89 31.54 2.46
C ILE A 4 6.29 30.38 1.67
N GLU A 5 5.40 30.71 0.75
CA GLU A 5 4.84 29.79 -0.23
C GLU A 5 5.97 29.02 -0.94
N ILE A 6 5.80 27.71 -1.09
CA ILE A 6 6.79 26.87 -1.75
C ILE A 6 6.85 27.20 -3.25
N SER A 7 8.06 27.41 -3.80
CA SER A 7 8.23 27.59 -5.23
C SER A 7 8.11 26.26 -5.99
N ALA A 8 7.86 26.31 -7.30
CA ALA A 8 7.86 25.12 -8.16
C ALA A 8 9.17 24.32 -8.06
N ASP A 9 10.33 25.00 -8.12
CA ASP A 9 11.64 24.36 -7.95
C ASP A 9 11.78 23.64 -6.60
N ALA A 10 11.25 24.24 -5.53
CA ALA A 10 11.30 23.64 -4.19
C ALA A 10 10.35 22.45 -4.05
N ARG A 11 9.25 22.42 -4.81
CA ARG A 11 8.36 21.25 -4.90
C ARG A 11 9.01 20.12 -5.69
N GLY A 12 9.64 20.40 -6.84
CA GLY A 12 10.39 19.40 -7.60
C GLY A 12 11.51 18.76 -6.75
N ALA A 13 12.25 19.58 -5.99
CA ALA A 13 13.24 19.07 -5.04
C ALA A 13 12.64 18.23 -3.90
N LEU A 14 11.40 18.50 -3.49
CA LEU A 14 10.69 17.68 -2.50
C LEU A 14 10.28 16.32 -3.11
N ASP A 15 9.79 16.30 -4.35
CA ASP A 15 9.45 15.05 -5.05
C ASP A 15 10.68 14.15 -5.20
N GLU A 16 11.81 14.71 -5.65
CA GLU A 16 13.09 13.99 -5.73
C GLU A 16 13.52 13.46 -4.35
N ARG A 17 13.36 14.27 -3.29
CA ARG A 17 13.68 13.83 -1.93
C ARG A 17 12.79 12.67 -1.50
N VAL A 18 11.49 12.73 -1.77
CA VAL A 18 10.52 11.67 -1.43
C VAL A 18 10.89 10.37 -2.14
N ASP A 19 11.24 10.43 -3.43
CA ASP A 19 11.69 9.25 -4.18
C ASP A 19 12.97 8.64 -3.58
N LEU A 20 13.91 9.49 -3.18
CA LEU A 20 15.13 9.05 -2.49
C LEU A 20 14.81 8.34 -1.16
N GLU A 21 13.91 8.88 -0.33
CA GLU A 21 13.54 8.25 0.94
C GLU A 21 12.87 6.88 0.75
N ILE A 22 12.00 6.74 -0.27
CA ILE A 22 11.36 5.47 -0.61
C ILE A 22 12.40 4.46 -1.10
N ALA A 23 13.34 4.90 -1.96
CA ALA A 23 14.42 4.05 -2.46
C ALA A 23 15.40 3.64 -1.35
N GLU A 24 15.81 4.56 -0.48
CA GLU A 24 16.72 4.30 0.65
C GLU A 24 16.13 3.32 1.67
N ALA A 25 14.80 3.32 1.84
CA ALA A 25 14.11 2.31 2.64
C ALA A 25 14.10 0.90 2.00
N GLY A 26 14.60 0.75 0.77
CA GLY A 26 14.65 -0.52 0.05
C GLY A 26 13.28 -0.98 -0.42
N LEU A 27 12.38 -0.05 -0.74
CA LEU A 27 11.04 -0.35 -1.25
C LEU A 27 10.98 -0.60 -2.76
N GLY A 28 12.13 -0.60 -3.44
CA GLY A 28 12.23 -1.03 -4.83
C GLY A 28 12.10 -2.55 -4.97
N ARG A 29 11.56 -3.00 -6.12
CA ARG A 29 11.35 -4.43 -6.45
C ARG A 29 12.59 -5.32 -6.23
N ALA A 30 13.79 -4.80 -6.48
CA ALA A 30 15.03 -5.56 -6.35
C ALA A 30 15.61 -5.54 -4.92
N ASP A 31 15.20 -4.59 -4.09
CA ASP A 31 15.85 -4.29 -2.81
C ASP A 31 15.07 -4.87 -1.63
N ASN A 32 13.75 -4.97 -1.74
CA ASN A 32 12.92 -5.60 -0.70
C ASN A 32 12.96 -7.13 -0.80
N ARG A 33 13.18 -7.82 0.34
CA ARG A 33 13.21 -9.29 0.39
C ARG A 33 11.94 -9.93 -0.13
N PHE A 34 10.77 -9.41 0.24
CA PHE A 34 9.51 -9.97 -0.18
C PHE A 34 9.36 -9.91 -1.71
N PHE A 35 9.60 -8.75 -2.31
CA PHE A 35 9.50 -8.57 -3.76
C PHE A 35 10.50 -9.42 -4.55
N SER A 36 11.76 -9.44 -4.10
CA SER A 36 12.85 -10.16 -4.76
C SER A 36 12.64 -11.67 -4.78
N PHE A 37 12.14 -12.25 -3.69
CA PHE A 37 12.01 -13.70 -3.55
C PHE A 37 10.63 -14.26 -3.86
N ALA A 38 9.56 -13.43 -3.90
CA ALA A 38 8.20 -13.89 -4.20
C ALA A 38 8.10 -14.70 -5.50
N ARG A 39 8.91 -14.39 -6.53
CA ARG A 39 8.89 -15.14 -7.80
C ARG A 39 9.33 -16.60 -7.64
N GLY A 40 10.27 -16.86 -6.72
CA GLY A 40 10.79 -18.20 -6.46
C GLY A 40 10.08 -18.93 -5.33
N PHE A 41 9.09 -18.31 -4.69
CA PHE A 41 8.35 -18.92 -3.60
C PHE A 41 7.51 -20.09 -4.11
N GLU A 42 7.63 -21.22 -3.42
CA GLU A 42 6.89 -22.48 -3.59
C GLU A 42 6.76 -23.10 -2.20
N THR A 43 5.60 -23.64 -1.87
CA THR A 43 5.33 -24.25 -0.56
C THR A 43 4.20 -25.27 -0.67
N GLU A 44 4.25 -26.31 0.15
CA GLU A 44 3.10 -27.19 0.45
C GLU A 44 2.46 -26.81 1.81
N ASP A 45 3.07 -25.87 2.53
CA ASP A 45 2.61 -25.37 3.82
C ASP A 45 1.90 -24.01 3.67
N PHE A 46 0.63 -23.97 4.09
CA PHE A 46 -0.25 -22.81 4.02
C PHE A 46 -0.12 -21.84 5.21
N HIS A 47 0.61 -22.20 6.28
CA HIS A 47 0.74 -21.32 7.46
C HIS A 47 1.35 -19.95 7.11
N GLY A 48 2.44 -19.96 6.33
CA GLY A 48 3.12 -18.73 5.90
C GLY A 48 2.25 -17.84 5.02
N PRO A 49 1.69 -18.34 3.90
CA PRO A 49 0.74 -17.60 3.07
C PRO A 49 -0.46 -17.07 3.84
N LEU A 50 -1.06 -17.86 4.75
CA LEU A 50 -2.17 -17.41 5.58
C LEU A 50 -1.76 -16.27 6.52
N ALA A 51 -0.57 -16.33 7.12
CA ALA A 51 -0.06 -15.26 7.96
C ALA A 51 0.13 -13.95 7.16
N VAL A 52 0.71 -14.02 5.96
CA VAL A 52 0.81 -12.85 5.06
C VAL A 52 -0.57 -12.29 4.72
N ALA A 53 -1.54 -13.16 4.43
CA ALA A 53 -2.90 -12.73 4.09
C ALA A 53 -3.56 -11.97 5.24
N HIS A 54 -3.42 -12.43 6.50
CA HIS A 54 -3.91 -11.72 7.68
C HIS A 54 -3.19 -10.38 7.91
N GLN A 55 -1.87 -10.35 7.73
CA GLN A 55 -1.09 -9.13 7.89
C GLN A 55 -1.49 -8.07 6.87
N TRP A 56 -1.62 -8.45 5.59
CA TRP A 56 -2.09 -7.57 4.53
C TRP A 56 -3.48 -7.04 4.84
N ARG A 57 -4.44 -7.92 5.19
CA ARG A 57 -5.80 -7.51 5.57
C ARG A 57 -5.80 -6.46 6.69
N ALA A 58 -4.98 -6.64 7.71
CA ALA A 58 -4.86 -5.67 8.81
C ALA A 58 -4.30 -4.33 8.33
N MET A 59 -3.25 -4.35 7.50
CA MET A 59 -2.63 -3.16 6.92
C MET A 59 -3.58 -2.40 5.98
N THR A 60 -4.26 -3.09 5.06
CA THR A 60 -5.22 -2.47 4.13
C THR A 60 -6.41 -1.88 4.89
N LYS A 61 -6.92 -2.58 5.91
CA LYS A 61 -7.97 -2.05 6.77
C LYS A 61 -7.52 -0.77 7.48
N ALA A 62 -6.33 -0.79 8.06
CA ALA A 62 -5.77 0.38 8.74
C ALA A 62 -5.62 1.54 7.77
N PHE A 63 -4.86 1.34 6.67
CA PHE A 63 -4.64 2.32 5.61
C PHE A 63 -5.93 3.00 5.15
N MET A 64 -6.97 2.21 4.87
CA MET A 64 -8.26 2.72 4.41
C MET A 64 -8.87 3.68 5.44
N PHE A 65 -9.02 3.26 6.70
CA PHE A 65 -9.66 4.10 7.72
C PHE A 65 -8.81 5.28 8.18
N THR A 66 -7.48 5.12 8.25
CA THR A 66 -6.55 6.20 8.63
C THR A 66 -6.42 7.25 7.55
N THR A 67 -6.44 6.84 6.27
CA THR A 67 -6.48 7.76 5.13
C THR A 67 -7.80 8.54 5.10
N LEU A 68 -8.94 7.88 5.35
CA LEU A 68 -10.23 8.57 5.44
C LEU A 68 -10.27 9.59 6.58
N ALA A 69 -9.75 9.23 7.75
CA ALA A 69 -9.62 10.14 8.88
C ALA A 69 -8.68 11.32 8.56
N GLY A 70 -7.53 11.05 7.95
CA GLY A 70 -6.56 12.04 7.49
C GLY A 70 -7.15 12.99 6.44
N LEU A 71 -7.96 12.49 5.50
CA LEU A 71 -8.68 13.32 4.54
C LEU A 71 -9.60 14.33 5.25
N GLY A 72 -10.24 13.91 6.34
CA GLY A 72 -11.01 14.80 7.21
C GLY A 72 -10.18 15.88 7.90
N VAL A 73 -8.94 15.56 8.32
CA VAL A 73 -7.99 16.54 8.86
C VAL A 73 -7.56 17.53 7.79
N THR A 74 -7.16 17.03 6.61
CA THR A 74 -6.78 17.87 5.46
C THR A 74 -7.94 18.79 5.07
N ALA A 75 -9.18 18.29 5.00
CA ALA A 75 -10.35 19.10 4.69
C ALA A 75 -10.57 20.25 5.70
N ARG A 76 -10.35 20.00 7.00
CA ARG A 76 -10.41 21.06 8.03
C ARG A 76 -9.32 22.10 7.82
N ALA A 77 -8.10 21.69 7.49
CA ALA A 77 -7.00 22.61 7.19
C ALA A 77 -7.31 23.47 5.96
N LEU A 78 -7.84 22.87 4.88
CA LEU A 78 -8.23 23.58 3.67
C LEU A 78 -9.38 24.57 3.91
N THR A 79 -10.33 24.24 4.79
CA THR A 79 -11.42 25.14 5.17
C THR A 79 -10.92 26.42 5.84
N ALA A 80 -9.77 26.36 6.53
CA ALA A 80 -9.16 27.53 7.15
C ALA A 80 -8.42 28.43 6.13
N GLN A 81 -8.18 27.95 4.91
CA GLN A 81 -7.58 28.74 3.83
C GLN A 81 -8.65 29.59 3.13
N GLN A 82 -8.30 30.81 2.69
CA GLN A 82 -9.26 31.66 1.97
C GLN A 82 -9.66 31.08 0.60
N SER A 83 -8.69 30.55 -0.15
CA SER A 83 -8.89 29.97 -1.48
C SER A 83 -7.79 28.95 -1.79
N PRO A 84 -8.02 27.63 -1.57
CA PRO A 84 -7.09 26.60 -2.01
C PRO A 84 -6.81 26.68 -3.51
N SER A 85 -5.57 26.41 -3.93
CA SER A 85 -5.21 26.39 -5.35
C SER A 85 -5.86 25.21 -6.08
N ARG A 86 -5.89 25.26 -7.43
CA ARG A 86 -6.41 24.15 -8.24
C ARG A 86 -5.63 22.85 -8.01
N ASP A 87 -4.31 22.95 -7.87
CA ASP A 87 -3.46 21.78 -7.67
C ASP A 87 -3.68 21.14 -6.30
N VAL A 88 -3.89 21.95 -5.25
CA VAL A 88 -4.27 21.47 -3.92
C VAL A 88 -5.61 20.73 -3.97
N LEU A 89 -6.59 21.27 -4.69
CA LEU A 89 -7.89 20.62 -4.89
C LEU A 89 -7.77 19.33 -5.70
N ALA A 90 -6.91 19.30 -6.73
CA ALA A 90 -6.65 18.12 -7.54
C ALA A 90 -6.03 16.99 -6.70
N ALA A 91 -5.02 17.31 -5.88
CA ALA A 91 -4.42 16.35 -4.96
C ALA A 91 -5.43 15.82 -3.92
N PHE A 92 -6.26 16.70 -3.35
CA PHE A 92 -7.34 16.30 -2.44
C PHE A 92 -8.37 15.38 -3.12
N GLN A 93 -8.76 15.68 -4.38
CA GLN A 93 -9.64 14.82 -5.17
C GLN A 93 -9.00 13.46 -5.50
N THR A 94 -7.70 13.41 -5.72
CA THR A 94 -6.98 12.13 -5.89
C THR A 94 -7.07 11.29 -4.62
N ILE A 95 -6.82 11.86 -3.43
CA ILE A 95 -6.96 11.11 -2.17
C ILE A 95 -8.39 10.57 -2.02
N PHE A 96 -9.40 11.41 -2.30
CA PHE A 96 -10.80 10.98 -2.24
C PHE A 96 -11.13 9.83 -3.21
N ARG A 97 -10.58 9.86 -4.44
CA ARG A 97 -10.82 8.81 -5.43
C ARG A 97 -10.19 7.49 -5.02
N VAL A 98 -8.92 7.49 -4.61
CA VAL A 98 -8.21 6.29 -4.14
C VAL A 98 -8.94 5.65 -2.97
N ILE A 99 -9.35 6.45 -1.96
CA ILE A 99 -10.11 5.87 -0.84
C ILE A 99 -11.51 5.41 -1.23
N GLY A 100 -12.12 6.07 -2.22
CA GLY A 100 -13.38 5.64 -2.81
C GLY A 100 -13.24 4.30 -3.53
N ASP A 101 -12.10 4.06 -4.20
CA ASP A 101 -11.78 2.76 -4.82
C ASP A 101 -11.67 1.67 -3.76
N ASP A 102 -10.93 1.91 -2.68
CA ASP A 102 -10.79 0.95 -1.58
C ASP A 102 -12.12 0.60 -0.89
N LEU A 103 -13.04 1.55 -0.80
CA LEU A 103 -14.33 1.40 -0.10
C LEU A 103 -15.45 0.87 -1.00
N ASP A 104 -15.55 1.35 -2.23
CA ASP A 104 -16.72 1.16 -3.12
C ASP A 104 -16.33 0.88 -4.58
N ASN A 105 -15.05 0.62 -4.86
CA ASN A 105 -14.56 0.17 -6.17
C ASN A 105 -14.94 1.14 -7.31
N LEU A 106 -14.75 2.45 -7.11
CA LEU A 106 -15.17 3.49 -8.06
C LEU A 106 -14.48 3.38 -9.42
N ALA A 107 -13.23 2.91 -9.46
CA ALA A 107 -12.50 2.69 -10.69
C ALA A 107 -13.17 1.57 -11.50
N PRO A 108 -13.37 1.74 -12.83
CA PRO A 108 -14.07 0.76 -13.67
C PRO A 108 -13.46 -0.64 -13.62
N VAL A 109 -12.16 -0.75 -13.40
CA VAL A 109 -11.44 -2.03 -13.32
C VAL A 109 -11.84 -2.83 -12.08
N PHE A 110 -12.07 -2.17 -10.95
CA PHE A 110 -12.56 -2.79 -9.71
C PHE A 110 -14.07 -3.04 -9.80
N GLY A 111 -14.86 -2.03 -10.18
CA GLY A 111 -16.32 -2.12 -10.23
C GLY A 111 -16.86 -3.22 -11.18
N ALA A 112 -16.05 -3.66 -12.14
CA ALA A 112 -16.37 -4.76 -13.06
C ALA A 112 -16.35 -6.16 -12.41
N VAL A 113 -15.55 -6.36 -11.37
CA VAL A 113 -15.28 -7.69 -10.78
C VAL A 113 -15.52 -7.77 -9.28
N ALA A 114 -15.49 -6.63 -8.57
CA ALA A 114 -15.66 -6.59 -7.13
C ALA A 114 -17.07 -7.03 -6.70
N PRO A 115 -17.19 -7.75 -5.56
CA PRO A 115 -18.47 -7.97 -4.91
C PRO A 115 -19.23 -6.65 -4.68
N LYS A 116 -20.56 -6.68 -4.72
CA LYS A 116 -21.38 -5.48 -4.51
C LYS A 116 -21.57 -5.20 -3.01
N GLY A 117 -21.73 -3.92 -2.69
CA GLY A 117 -21.95 -3.46 -1.31
C GLY A 117 -20.71 -3.67 -0.43
N PRO A 118 -20.89 -3.81 0.90
CA PRO A 118 -19.76 -3.87 1.84
C PRO A 118 -18.75 -5.00 1.61
N ALA A 119 -19.16 -6.09 0.94
CA ALA A 119 -18.28 -7.19 0.57
C ALA A 119 -17.21 -6.78 -0.46
N GLY A 120 -17.46 -5.70 -1.21
CA GLY A 120 -16.51 -5.16 -2.18
C GLY A 120 -15.40 -4.32 -1.55
N ALA A 121 -15.53 -3.90 -0.29
CA ALA A 121 -14.47 -3.14 0.38
C ALA A 121 -13.19 -3.98 0.41
N HIS A 122 -12.05 -3.41 0.04
CA HIS A 122 -10.84 -4.17 -0.32
C HIS A 122 -10.39 -5.18 0.74
N TYR A 123 -10.36 -4.78 2.02
CA TYR A 123 -9.94 -5.69 3.10
C TYR A 123 -10.95 -6.81 3.38
N VAL A 124 -12.24 -6.61 3.06
CA VAL A 124 -13.30 -7.62 3.19
C VAL A 124 -13.24 -8.57 1.99
N TRP A 125 -13.13 -8.02 0.78
CA TRP A 125 -12.97 -8.83 -0.42
C TRP A 125 -11.72 -9.72 -0.32
N TRP A 126 -10.62 -9.22 0.23
CA TRP A 126 -9.43 -10.02 0.52
C TRP A 126 -9.66 -11.13 1.56
N GLU A 127 -10.43 -10.84 2.62
CA GLU A 127 -10.80 -11.85 3.63
C GLU A 127 -11.57 -13.01 2.98
N ASP A 128 -12.52 -12.69 2.13
CA ASP A 128 -13.40 -13.68 1.49
C ASP A 128 -12.67 -14.46 0.38
N SER A 129 -11.85 -13.78 -0.43
CA SER A 129 -11.21 -14.40 -1.60
C SER A 129 -9.86 -15.07 -1.31
N ILE A 130 -9.14 -14.65 -0.27
CA ILE A 130 -7.79 -15.19 0.03
C ILE A 130 -7.73 -15.86 1.40
N ILE A 131 -8.12 -15.17 2.48
CA ILE A 131 -7.97 -15.70 3.85
C ILE A 131 -8.88 -16.91 4.07
N THR A 132 -10.15 -16.82 3.65
CA THR A 132 -11.14 -17.88 3.87
C THR A 132 -10.71 -19.19 3.20
N PRO A 133 -10.36 -19.23 1.89
CA PRO A 133 -9.88 -20.47 1.27
C PRO A 133 -8.61 -21.03 1.90
N LEU A 134 -7.62 -20.18 2.24
CA LEU A 134 -6.39 -20.62 2.90
C LEU A 134 -6.65 -21.25 4.28
N SER A 135 -7.62 -20.70 5.01
CA SER A 135 -7.98 -21.15 6.35
C SER A 135 -8.54 -22.57 6.37
N GLU A 136 -9.14 -23.04 5.29
CA GLU A 136 -9.65 -24.41 5.18
C GLU A 136 -8.54 -25.47 5.21
N HIS A 137 -7.30 -25.06 4.94
CA HIS A 137 -6.13 -25.94 4.85
C HIS A 137 -5.16 -25.81 6.04
N VAL A 138 -5.47 -24.98 7.01
CA VAL A 138 -4.67 -24.76 8.22
C VAL A 138 -5.50 -25.10 9.44
N ASP A 139 -4.95 -25.82 10.41
CA ASP A 139 -5.67 -26.19 11.63
C ASP A 139 -5.98 -24.98 12.53
N ASP A 140 -6.85 -25.16 13.53
CA ASP A 140 -7.26 -24.07 14.44
C ASP A 140 -6.09 -23.37 15.14
N ALA A 141 -5.03 -24.11 15.48
CA ALA A 141 -3.86 -23.56 16.15
C ALA A 141 -3.04 -22.71 15.18
N GLY A 142 -2.83 -23.20 13.96
CA GLY A 142 -2.18 -22.51 12.86
C GLY A 142 -2.93 -21.25 12.45
N ARG A 143 -4.27 -21.29 12.34
CA ARG A 143 -5.08 -20.10 12.05
C ARG A 143 -4.94 -19.02 13.12
N LYS A 144 -4.98 -19.41 14.40
CA LYS A 144 -4.74 -18.48 15.52
C LYS A 144 -3.33 -17.89 15.50
N SER A 145 -2.33 -18.69 15.15
CA SER A 145 -0.95 -18.22 15.02
C SER A 145 -0.79 -17.26 13.84
N ALA A 146 -1.36 -17.58 12.68
CA ALA A 146 -1.30 -16.76 11.47
C ALA A 146 -1.97 -15.39 11.64
N ALA A 147 -3.03 -15.31 12.46
CA ALA A 147 -3.70 -14.05 12.77
C ALA A 147 -2.91 -13.12 13.72
N GLN A 148 -1.79 -13.58 14.31
CA GLN A 148 -0.94 -12.72 15.15
C GLN A 148 -0.09 -11.80 14.28
N LEU A 149 -0.17 -10.49 14.53
CA LEU A 149 0.56 -9.50 13.76
C LEU A 149 2.00 -9.39 14.27
N PRO A 150 3.01 -9.51 13.38
CA PRO A 150 4.40 -9.29 13.73
C PRO A 150 4.67 -7.81 13.99
N GLU A 151 5.74 -7.52 14.74
CA GLU A 151 6.09 -6.17 15.21
C GLU A 151 6.24 -5.15 14.05
N GLY A 152 6.79 -5.57 12.90
CA GLY A 152 6.92 -4.71 11.72
C GLY A 152 5.57 -4.22 11.20
N VAL A 153 4.55 -5.08 11.20
CA VAL A 153 3.19 -4.75 10.76
C VAL A 153 2.49 -3.88 11.79
N VAL A 154 2.65 -4.18 13.08
CA VAL A 154 2.08 -3.36 14.17
C VAL A 154 2.62 -1.93 14.12
N ARG A 155 3.93 -1.75 14.00
CA ARG A 155 4.55 -0.41 13.89
C ARG A 155 4.06 0.39 12.69
N LEU A 156 3.85 -0.28 11.55
CA LEU A 156 3.29 0.38 10.38
C LEU A 156 1.87 0.89 10.65
N ILE A 157 1.02 0.06 11.26
CA ILE A 157 -0.35 0.44 11.61
C ILE A 157 -0.36 1.59 12.63
N GLU A 158 0.48 1.54 13.67
CA GLU A 158 0.62 2.63 14.64
C GLU A 158 1.05 3.95 13.95
N ASN A 159 1.92 3.88 12.95
CA ASN A 159 2.30 5.05 12.17
C ASN A 159 1.17 5.57 11.29
N MET A 160 0.38 4.69 10.66
CA MET A 160 -0.83 5.09 9.92
C MET A 160 -1.82 5.82 10.84
N GLU A 161 -2.04 5.31 12.05
CA GLU A 161 -2.93 5.91 13.05
C GLU A 161 -2.43 7.29 13.50
N ARG A 162 -1.15 7.42 13.84
CA ARG A 162 -0.57 8.73 14.18
C ARG A 162 -0.64 9.72 13.02
N PHE A 163 -0.44 9.25 11.79
CA PHE A 163 -0.51 10.09 10.60
C PHE A 163 -1.95 10.53 10.30
N ALA A 164 -2.96 9.75 10.70
CA ALA A 164 -4.37 10.11 10.51
C ALA A 164 -4.75 11.45 11.15
N ASP A 165 -4.00 11.90 12.17
CA ASP A 165 -4.20 13.18 12.85
C ASP A 165 -3.39 14.35 12.23
N SER A 166 -2.54 14.06 11.24
CA SER A 166 -1.71 15.06 10.56
C SER A 166 -2.37 15.58 9.27
N PRO A 167 -2.37 16.90 9.00
CA PRO A 167 -2.89 17.46 7.74
C PRO A 167 -2.22 16.92 6.47
N LEU A 168 -0.96 16.47 6.58
CA LEU A 168 -0.20 15.87 5.48
C LEU A 168 -0.21 14.33 5.51
N GLY A 169 -0.80 13.73 6.55
CA GLY A 169 -0.69 12.29 6.79
C GLY A 169 -1.29 11.43 5.68
N ALA A 170 -2.50 11.77 5.21
CA ALA A 170 -3.12 11.06 4.08
C ALA A 170 -2.28 11.18 2.80
N ALA A 171 -1.73 12.36 2.54
CA ALA A 171 -0.88 12.62 1.37
C ALA A 171 0.39 11.77 1.39
N VAL A 172 1.06 11.67 2.55
CA VAL A 172 2.24 10.81 2.73
C VAL A 172 1.86 9.34 2.61
N GLN A 173 0.75 8.92 3.22
CA GLN A 173 0.27 7.54 3.15
C GLN A 173 0.06 7.10 1.71
N LEU A 174 -0.66 7.90 0.90
CA LEU A 174 -0.87 7.60 -0.51
C LEU A 174 0.43 7.64 -1.30
N ARG A 175 1.25 8.68 -1.11
CA ARG A 175 2.47 8.84 -1.91
C ARG A 175 3.38 7.61 -1.86
N VAL A 176 3.54 7.03 -0.67
CA VAL A 176 4.36 5.82 -0.50
C VAL A 176 3.63 4.59 -1.02
N VAL A 177 2.35 4.39 -0.68
CA VAL A 177 1.59 3.19 -1.08
C VAL A 177 1.44 3.07 -2.58
N GLU A 178 1.08 4.15 -3.28
CA GLU A 178 0.94 4.16 -4.75
C GLU A 178 2.26 3.80 -5.45
N THR A 179 3.39 4.13 -4.83
CA THR A 179 4.73 3.80 -5.39
C THR A 179 5.00 2.29 -5.38
N ILE A 180 4.42 1.57 -4.42
CA ILE A 180 4.73 0.15 -4.17
C ILE A 180 3.53 -0.78 -4.44
N ALA A 181 2.35 -0.23 -4.72
CA ALA A 181 1.11 -0.99 -4.88
C ALA A 181 1.20 -2.06 -5.97
N LEU A 182 1.74 -1.70 -7.14
CA LEU A 182 1.96 -2.64 -8.24
C LEU A 182 2.90 -3.78 -7.84
N ASP A 183 3.99 -3.48 -7.14
CA ASP A 183 4.97 -4.47 -6.72
C ASP A 183 4.41 -5.43 -5.67
N ILE A 184 3.59 -4.93 -4.75
CA ILE A 184 2.84 -5.74 -3.79
C ILE A 184 1.86 -6.67 -4.52
N ALA A 185 1.04 -6.14 -5.43
CA ALA A 185 0.05 -6.93 -6.15
C ALA A 185 0.73 -8.03 -7.01
N VAL A 186 1.82 -7.70 -7.71
CA VAL A 186 2.62 -8.68 -8.46
C VAL A 186 3.25 -9.74 -7.55
N ALA A 187 3.76 -9.36 -6.38
CA ALA A 187 4.32 -10.30 -5.41
C ALA A 187 3.24 -11.24 -4.86
N PHE A 188 2.05 -10.74 -4.50
CA PHE A 188 0.91 -11.57 -4.13
C PHE A 188 0.51 -12.52 -5.24
N ARG A 189 0.46 -12.05 -6.49
CA ARG A 189 0.13 -12.91 -7.63
C ARG A 189 1.09 -14.09 -7.78
N ARG A 190 2.38 -13.85 -7.47
CA ARG A 190 3.44 -14.88 -7.51
C ARG A 190 3.36 -15.87 -6.34
N VAL A 191 2.94 -15.39 -5.16
CA VAL A 191 2.77 -16.23 -3.96
C VAL A 191 1.50 -17.07 -4.07
N TYR A 192 0.33 -16.43 -4.16
CA TYR A 192 -0.97 -17.12 -4.10
C TYR A 192 -1.29 -17.86 -5.41
N GLY A 193 -0.83 -17.35 -6.55
CA GLY A 193 -1.09 -17.95 -7.86
C GLY A 193 -0.43 -19.31 -8.12
N LYS A 194 0.40 -19.79 -7.21
CA LYS A 194 1.11 -21.07 -7.28
C LYS A 194 0.73 -22.06 -6.19
N LEU A 195 -0.13 -21.66 -5.25
CA LEU A 195 -0.49 -22.54 -4.15
C LEU A 195 -1.32 -23.72 -4.68
N GLU A 196 -0.96 -24.91 -4.24
CA GLU A 196 -1.58 -26.16 -4.70
C GLU A 196 -2.03 -27.01 -3.50
N VAL A 197 -3.21 -27.60 -3.62
CA VAL A 197 -3.76 -28.59 -2.69
C VAL A 197 -3.88 -29.90 -3.44
N ASN A 198 -3.18 -30.94 -2.98
CA ASN A 198 -3.18 -32.26 -3.62
C ASN A 198 -2.80 -32.24 -5.12
N GLY A 199 -1.95 -31.31 -5.54
CA GLY A 199 -1.50 -31.15 -6.93
C GLY A 199 -2.45 -30.38 -7.85
N GLU A 200 -3.51 -29.79 -7.29
CA GLU A 200 -4.41 -28.87 -8.00
C GLU A 200 -4.23 -27.45 -7.45
N ARG A 201 -4.36 -26.42 -8.29
CA ARG A 201 -4.28 -25.03 -7.83
C ARG A 201 -5.39 -24.73 -6.83
N LEU A 202 -5.04 -24.11 -5.71
CA LEU A 202 -6.00 -23.62 -4.71
C LEU A 202 -6.93 -22.55 -5.32
N PHE A 203 -6.38 -21.71 -6.20
CA PHE A 203 -7.10 -20.65 -6.90
C PHE A 203 -7.06 -20.93 -8.42
N PRO A 204 -7.90 -21.84 -8.92
CA PRO A 204 -7.86 -22.28 -10.31
C PRO A 204 -8.44 -21.25 -11.28
N GLU A 205 -9.41 -20.45 -10.85
CA GLU A 205 -10.15 -19.52 -11.69
C GLU A 205 -9.56 -18.09 -11.61
N THR A 206 -9.82 -17.30 -12.66
CA THR A 206 -9.38 -15.88 -12.66
C THR A 206 -10.13 -15.06 -11.60
N GLU A 207 -11.37 -15.44 -11.30
CA GLU A 207 -12.23 -14.74 -10.33
C GLU A 207 -11.68 -14.87 -8.89
N ASP A 208 -10.99 -15.96 -8.57
CA ASP A 208 -10.43 -16.23 -7.24
C ASP A 208 -9.34 -15.22 -6.84
N LEU A 209 -8.58 -14.73 -7.83
CA LEU A 209 -7.52 -13.73 -7.64
C LEU A 209 -7.90 -12.37 -8.21
N ALA A 210 -9.19 -12.12 -8.46
CA ALA A 210 -9.67 -10.90 -9.12
C ALA A 210 -9.29 -9.62 -8.35
N TRP A 211 -9.20 -9.67 -7.02
CA TRP A 211 -8.68 -8.53 -6.23
C TRP A 211 -7.24 -8.19 -6.67
N ILE A 212 -6.36 -9.19 -6.78
CA ILE A 212 -4.95 -8.99 -7.15
C ILE A 212 -4.85 -8.53 -8.60
N ASP A 213 -5.54 -9.22 -9.51
CA ASP A 213 -5.44 -8.97 -10.94
C ASP A 213 -6.03 -7.60 -11.32
N SER A 214 -7.08 -7.14 -10.62
CA SER A 214 -7.63 -5.79 -10.81
C SER A 214 -6.67 -4.70 -10.32
N HIS A 215 -5.95 -4.90 -9.20
CA HIS A 215 -4.91 -3.96 -8.77
C HIS A 215 -3.75 -3.90 -9.75
N ILE A 216 -3.27 -5.04 -10.27
CA ILE A 216 -2.23 -5.03 -11.32
C ILE A 216 -2.70 -4.24 -12.54
N LYS A 217 -3.96 -4.43 -12.96
CA LYS A 217 -4.53 -3.72 -14.10
C LYS A 217 -4.70 -2.22 -13.81
N ALA A 218 -5.23 -1.85 -12.65
CA ALA A 218 -5.39 -0.47 -12.20
C ALA A 218 -4.05 0.25 -12.24
N GLU A 219 -3.03 -0.33 -11.60
CA GLU A 219 -1.70 0.29 -11.50
C GLU A 219 -0.95 0.35 -12.83
N THR A 220 -1.16 -0.63 -13.73
CA THR A 220 -0.56 -0.56 -15.07
C THR A 220 -1.22 0.54 -15.92
N MET A 221 -2.53 0.79 -15.72
CA MET A 221 -3.25 1.88 -16.37
C MET A 221 -2.92 3.23 -15.72
N HIS A 222 -2.77 3.29 -14.40
CA HIS A 222 -2.37 4.47 -13.63
C HIS A 222 -0.93 4.86 -13.92
N ALA A 223 0.02 3.94 -14.02
CA ALA A 223 1.40 4.26 -14.41
C ALA A 223 1.48 4.94 -15.79
N ALA A 224 0.57 4.61 -16.71
CA ALA A 224 0.44 5.28 -18.00
C ALA A 224 -0.22 6.67 -17.92
N GLN A 225 -0.90 7.00 -16.80
CA GLN A 225 -1.62 8.27 -16.56
C GLN A 225 -0.95 9.17 -15.50
N VAL A 226 -0.12 8.62 -14.62
CA VAL A 226 0.57 9.27 -13.48
C VAL A 226 2.03 9.59 -13.81
N SER A 227 2.56 9.05 -14.93
CA SER A 227 3.80 9.57 -15.55
C SER A 227 3.65 11.00 -16.08
N ASP A 228 2.45 11.58 -16.05
CA ASP A 228 2.18 12.98 -16.35
C ASP A 228 1.89 13.75 -15.04
N ASP A 229 2.89 14.54 -14.63
CA ASP A 229 3.02 15.66 -13.66
C ASP A 229 1.80 16.30 -12.92
N GLU A 230 0.54 15.92 -13.12
CA GLU A 230 -0.62 16.72 -12.69
C GLU A 230 -1.24 16.37 -11.33
N THR A 231 -0.80 15.31 -10.63
CA THR A 231 -1.46 14.88 -9.36
C THR A 231 -0.55 14.40 -8.21
N GLY A 232 0.70 14.88 -8.14
CA GLY A 232 1.62 14.55 -7.04
C GLY A 232 1.09 14.93 -5.65
N MET A 233 1.24 14.06 -4.65
CA MET A 233 0.80 14.35 -3.27
C MET A 233 1.53 15.55 -2.63
N THR A 234 2.69 15.92 -3.15
CA THR A 234 3.47 17.11 -2.75
C THR A 234 2.78 18.43 -3.11
N PHE A 235 1.75 18.43 -3.95
CA PHE A 235 0.93 19.61 -4.21
C PHE A 235 0.08 20.05 -3.00
N LEU A 236 -0.12 19.18 -2.00
CA LEU A 236 -0.71 19.57 -0.71
C LEU A 236 0.26 20.32 0.21
N VAL A 237 1.55 20.36 -0.15
CA VAL A 237 2.56 21.13 0.57
C VAL A 237 2.57 22.56 0.03
N THR A 238 2.29 23.51 0.90
CA THR A 238 2.19 24.94 0.59
C THR A 238 3.35 25.75 1.16
N THR A 239 4.03 25.24 2.19
CA THR A 239 5.12 25.95 2.87
C THR A 239 6.41 25.13 2.94
N LYS A 240 7.55 25.79 3.17
CA LYS A 240 8.83 25.12 3.41
C LYS A 240 8.84 24.27 4.69
N ALA A 241 8.09 24.68 5.71
CA ALA A 241 7.98 23.91 6.95
C ALA A 241 7.24 22.59 6.71
N GLU A 242 6.12 22.66 5.98
CA GLU A 242 5.38 21.49 5.52
C GLU A 242 6.24 20.58 4.64
N ALA A 243 7.07 21.13 3.75
CA ALA A 243 7.96 20.33 2.90
C ALA A 243 8.94 19.47 3.72
N ARG A 244 9.55 20.05 4.75
CA ARG A 244 10.41 19.31 5.66
C ARG A 244 9.63 18.23 6.41
N THR A 245 8.46 18.58 6.95
CA THR A 245 7.61 17.61 7.66
C THR A 245 7.15 16.48 6.74
N PHE A 246 6.81 16.76 5.49
CA PHE A 246 6.42 15.76 4.49
C PHE A 246 7.57 14.78 4.22
N ALA A 247 8.79 15.28 4.03
CA ALA A 247 9.97 14.43 3.83
C ALA A 247 10.28 13.56 5.06
N GLU A 248 10.25 14.14 6.28
CA GLU A 248 10.46 13.42 7.54
C GLU A 248 9.41 12.31 7.74
N MET A 249 8.14 12.62 7.50
CA MET A 249 7.03 11.66 7.58
C MET A 249 7.17 10.56 6.51
N THR A 250 7.63 10.91 5.30
CA THR A 250 7.86 9.94 4.22
C THR A 250 8.97 8.97 4.61
N ALA A 251 10.11 9.45 5.12
CA ALA A 251 11.21 8.60 5.56
C ALA A 251 10.76 7.60 6.63
N GLU A 252 10.03 8.07 7.64
CA GLU A 252 9.51 7.25 8.73
C GLU A 252 8.51 6.19 8.24
N TYR A 253 7.59 6.59 7.36
CA TYR A 253 6.56 5.70 6.85
C TYR A 253 7.12 4.65 5.88
N SER A 254 8.06 5.04 5.01
CA SER A 254 8.76 4.13 4.11
C SER A 254 9.58 3.08 4.89
N ALA A 255 10.28 3.48 5.95
CA ALA A 255 10.99 2.53 6.82
C ALA A 255 10.03 1.53 7.50
N SER A 256 8.84 1.98 7.88
CA SER A 256 7.81 1.14 8.48
C SER A 256 7.23 0.13 7.48
N TRP A 257 6.99 0.57 6.24
CA TRP A 257 6.61 -0.31 5.13
C TRP A 257 7.66 -1.36 4.84
N ALA A 258 8.94 -0.99 4.81
CA ALA A 258 10.02 -1.93 4.60
C ALA A 258 10.05 -3.00 5.71
N GLY A 259 9.83 -2.59 6.96
CA GLY A 259 9.69 -3.51 8.11
C GLY A 259 8.49 -4.47 7.97
N ALA A 260 7.33 -3.99 7.56
CA ALA A 260 6.14 -4.82 7.35
C ALA A 260 6.33 -5.82 6.20
N LEU A 261 6.89 -5.40 5.06
CA LEU A 261 7.17 -6.29 3.94
C LEU A 261 8.25 -7.33 4.27
N ASN A 262 9.24 -6.97 5.08
CA ASN A 262 10.19 -7.96 5.61
C ASN A 262 9.50 -8.97 6.53
N ALA A 263 8.46 -8.58 7.27
CA ALA A 263 7.66 -9.53 8.04
C ALA A 263 6.86 -10.49 7.16
N PHE A 264 6.44 -10.08 5.95
CA PHE A 264 5.89 -11.01 4.96
C PHE A 264 6.94 -12.03 4.53
N ALA A 265 8.16 -11.55 4.23
CA ALA A 265 9.26 -12.44 3.86
C ALA A 265 9.58 -13.45 4.96
N ASP A 266 9.59 -13.02 6.22
CA ASP A 266 9.83 -13.91 7.37
C ASP A 266 8.69 -14.93 7.54
N SER A 267 7.44 -14.52 7.37
CA SER A 267 6.27 -15.41 7.43
C SER A 267 6.30 -16.50 6.35
N LEU A 268 6.85 -16.18 5.19
CA LEU A 268 7.05 -17.11 4.07
C LEU A 268 8.36 -17.91 4.17
N GLY A 269 9.18 -17.71 5.21
CA GLY A 269 10.46 -18.38 5.37
C GLY A 269 11.51 -17.99 4.32
N LEU A 270 11.41 -16.79 3.74
CA LEU A 270 12.30 -16.32 2.67
C LEU A 270 13.69 -15.92 3.23
N PRO A 271 14.77 -16.02 2.42
CA PRO A 271 16.13 -15.72 2.86
C PRO A 271 16.29 -14.34 3.49
N SER A 272 17.15 -14.22 4.51
CA SER A 272 17.37 -12.99 5.29
C SER A 272 18.10 -11.86 4.53
N THR A 273 18.73 -12.18 3.40
CA THR A 273 19.49 -11.22 2.59
C THR A 273 19.12 -11.35 1.13
N VAL A 274 18.91 -10.22 0.45
CA VAL A 274 18.91 -10.18 -1.02
C VAL A 274 20.35 -10.44 -1.45
N ALA A 275 20.59 -11.50 -2.23
CA ALA A 275 21.91 -11.72 -2.81
C ALA A 275 22.26 -10.50 -3.65
N ALA A 276 23.37 -9.83 -3.32
CA ALA A 276 23.82 -8.63 -4.03
C ALA A 276 24.13 -8.99 -5.48
N THR A 277 23.11 -8.98 -6.33
CA THR A 277 23.27 -9.14 -7.77
C THR A 277 23.54 -7.74 -8.31
N ARG A 278 24.69 -7.18 -7.93
CA ARG A 278 25.25 -6.05 -8.68
C ARG A 278 25.72 -6.63 -10.01
N ALA A 279 24.86 -6.51 -11.03
CA ALA A 279 25.29 -6.70 -12.40
C ALA A 279 26.41 -5.69 -12.68
N ALA A 280 27.53 -6.21 -13.18
CA ALA A 280 28.68 -5.46 -13.68
C ALA A 280 28.36 -4.79 -15.02
#